data_AF-A0A1S7DU39-F1
#
_entry.id   AF-A0A1S7DU39-F1
#
_cell.length_a   1.000
_cell.length_b   1.000
_cell.length_c   1.000
_cell.angle_alpha   90.00
_cell.angle_beta   90.00
_cell.angle_gamma   90.00
#
_symmetry.space_group_name_H-M   'P 1'
#
loop_
_entity.id
_entity.type
_entity.pdbx_description
1 polymer ?
#
loop_
_entity_poly.entity_id
_entity_poly.type
_entity_poly.pdbx_seq_one_letter_code
_entity_poly.pdbx_strand_id
1 'polypeptide(L)'
;MMCWDIRNFNKDLQTFIELVDKYKIPCEIIGIYNLIGKLNEINNFDYKLTNIVFKIDKKISGGNPNNMEEYSIFLDNIIRTNKSKNLNNDCILEYLFEINIEGHTPEKKLKSCWHLDKHIESKGSNDGTPKFTHPSYHFQFGGNFIENCDKGELGILSSPRIPHPPMDIFLGFNFIVNNFYSKKDYEFVNKLLEDYRYQEIIKRAQERLWIPYFKAFDSSNTHNDFKIEKIFPLYIL
;
A
#
# COMPACT_ATOMS: atom_id res chain seq x y z
N MET A 1 -19.78 10.98 -4.62
CA MET A 1 -20.26 9.86 -5.46
C MET A 1 -19.23 9.41 -6.52
N MET A 2 -17.95 9.84 -6.45
CA MET A 2 -16.99 9.70 -7.56
C MET A 2 -15.70 8.93 -7.23
N CYS A 3 -15.46 8.56 -5.96
CA CYS A 3 -14.13 8.09 -5.54
C CYS A 3 -13.78 6.66 -6.01
N TRP A 4 -14.78 5.83 -6.34
CA TRP A 4 -14.62 4.48 -6.90
C TRP A 4 -14.98 4.40 -8.41
N ASP A 5 -15.00 5.54 -9.09
CA ASP A 5 -15.25 5.63 -10.53
C ASP A 5 -14.05 5.09 -11.31
N ILE A 6 -14.28 4.03 -12.09
CA ILE A 6 -13.23 3.35 -12.86
C ILE A 6 -12.66 4.20 -14.00
N ARG A 7 -13.45 5.12 -14.57
CA ARG A 7 -12.99 5.99 -15.66
C ARG A 7 -12.02 7.03 -15.11
N ASN A 8 -12.32 7.62 -13.96
CA ASN A 8 -11.40 8.52 -13.27
C ASN A 8 -10.14 7.79 -12.82
N PHE A 9 -10.26 6.58 -12.26
CA PHE A 9 -9.10 5.77 -11.88
C PHE A 9 -8.21 5.44 -13.10
N ASN A 10 -8.81 5.09 -14.24
CA ASN A 10 -8.06 4.82 -15.46
C ASN A 10 -7.33 6.07 -15.97
N LYS A 11 -7.99 7.24 -15.96
CA LYS A 11 -7.33 8.53 -16.27
C LYS A 11 -6.17 8.84 -15.33
N ASP A 12 -6.34 8.54 -14.04
CA ASP A 12 -5.29 8.69 -13.04
C ASP A 12 -4.11 7.76 -13.33
N LEU A 13 -4.34 6.50 -13.74
CA LEU A 13 -3.27 5.59 -14.15
C LEU A 13 -2.53 6.11 -15.39
N GLN A 14 -3.25 6.62 -16.40
CA GLN A 14 -2.63 7.21 -17.60
C GLN A 14 -1.74 8.40 -17.24
N THR A 15 -2.28 9.34 -16.45
CA THR A 15 -1.53 10.51 -15.98
C THR A 15 -0.34 10.10 -15.12
N PHE A 16 -0.50 9.06 -14.30
CA PHE A 16 0.55 8.51 -13.45
C PHE A 16 1.71 7.94 -14.26
N ILE A 17 1.42 7.19 -15.34
CA ILE A 17 2.44 6.69 -16.27
C ILE A 17 3.22 7.86 -16.90
N GLU A 18 2.52 8.89 -17.39
CA GLU A 18 3.17 10.08 -17.96
C GLU A 18 4.10 10.77 -16.96
N LEU A 19 3.72 10.80 -15.68
CA LEU A 19 4.54 11.39 -14.61
C LEU A 19 5.78 10.55 -14.30
N VAL A 20 5.65 9.22 -14.27
CA VAL A 20 6.78 8.30 -14.12
C VAL A 20 7.79 8.51 -15.23
N ASP A 21 7.33 8.58 -16.48
CA ASP A 21 8.20 8.80 -17.65
C ASP A 21 8.82 10.20 -17.66
N LYS A 22 8.00 11.24 -17.41
CA LYS A 22 8.43 12.66 -17.36
C LYS A 22 9.57 12.87 -16.36
N TYR A 23 9.44 12.29 -15.17
CA TYR A 23 10.41 12.45 -14.08
C TYR A 23 11.48 11.35 -14.04
N LYS A 24 11.45 10.42 -15.00
CA LYS A 24 12.39 9.28 -15.10
C LYS A 24 12.51 8.53 -13.78
N ILE A 25 11.38 8.26 -13.15
CA ILE A 25 11.35 7.59 -11.86
C ILE A 25 11.90 6.18 -12.06
N PRO A 26 12.87 5.72 -11.25
CA PRO A 26 13.52 4.43 -11.44
C PRO A 26 12.61 3.28 -10.97
N CYS A 27 11.53 3.04 -11.69
CA CYS A 27 10.59 1.97 -11.43
C CYS A 27 10.05 1.29 -12.69
N GLU A 28 9.61 0.05 -12.54
CA GLU A 28 9.06 -0.80 -13.60
C GLU A 28 7.52 -0.82 -13.48
N ILE A 29 6.85 -0.17 -14.42
CA ILE A 29 5.38 0.04 -14.40
C ILE A 29 4.63 -0.75 -15.48
N ILE A 30 5.24 -1.79 -16.05
CA ILE A 30 4.63 -2.62 -17.11
C ILE A 30 3.28 -3.23 -16.69
N GLY A 31 3.13 -3.59 -15.40
CA GLY A 31 1.87 -4.07 -14.85
C GLY A 31 0.74 -3.04 -14.93
N ILE A 32 1.06 -1.74 -14.84
CA ILE A 32 0.09 -0.65 -14.91
C ILE A 32 -0.40 -0.44 -16.34
N TYR A 33 0.50 -0.50 -17.33
CA TYR A 33 0.13 -0.48 -18.75
C TYR A 33 -0.87 -1.61 -19.07
N ASN A 34 -0.59 -2.82 -18.60
CA ASN A 34 -1.48 -3.97 -18.80
C ASN A 34 -2.84 -3.79 -18.11
N LEU A 35 -2.86 -3.15 -16.93
CA LEU A 35 -4.09 -2.88 -16.19
C LEU A 35 -4.99 -1.89 -16.92
N ILE A 36 -4.44 -0.81 -17.49
CA ILE A 36 -5.20 0.19 -18.25
C ILE A 36 -6.00 -0.48 -19.39
N GLY A 37 -5.37 -1.42 -20.10
CA GLY A 37 -6.05 -2.19 -21.15
C GLY A 37 -7.25 -2.98 -20.61
N LYS A 38 -7.07 -3.69 -19.50
CA LYS A 38 -8.12 -4.52 -18.87
C LYS A 38 -9.26 -3.71 -18.27
N LEU A 39 -8.98 -2.55 -17.67
CA LEU A 39 -10.01 -1.69 -17.05
C LEU A 39 -11.02 -1.13 -18.08
N ASN A 40 -10.65 -1.08 -19.37
CA ASN A 40 -11.59 -0.72 -20.43
C ASN A 40 -12.61 -1.84 -20.72
N GLU A 41 -12.32 -3.09 -20.34
CA GLU A 41 -13.15 -4.26 -20.61
C GLU A 41 -14.08 -4.60 -19.44
N ILE A 42 -13.71 -4.23 -18.20
CA ILE A 42 -14.47 -4.54 -16.99
C ILE A 42 -15.20 -3.30 -16.43
N ASN A 43 -16.41 -3.52 -15.90
CA ASN A 43 -17.19 -2.48 -15.22
C ASN A 43 -17.16 -2.63 -13.69
N ASN A 44 -16.08 -3.19 -13.13
CA ASN A 44 -15.88 -3.27 -11.68
C ASN A 44 -14.50 -2.72 -11.28
N PHE A 45 -14.40 -2.16 -10.08
CA PHE A 45 -13.13 -1.63 -9.56
C PHE A 45 -12.37 -2.79 -8.90
N ASP A 46 -11.77 -3.62 -9.75
CA ASP A 46 -10.98 -4.78 -9.34
C ASP A 46 -9.65 -4.76 -10.09
N TYR A 47 -8.55 -4.89 -9.37
CA TYR A 47 -7.26 -5.06 -10.00
C TYR A 47 -6.29 -5.88 -9.17
N LYS A 48 -5.32 -6.45 -9.87
CA LYS A 48 -4.16 -7.13 -9.31
C LYS A 48 -2.92 -6.59 -10.00
N LEU A 49 -2.11 -5.87 -9.25
CA LEU A 49 -0.78 -5.41 -9.65
C LEU A 49 0.23 -6.14 -8.77
N THR A 50 1.21 -6.78 -9.38
CA THR A 50 2.24 -7.54 -8.68
C THR A 50 3.60 -7.22 -9.26
N ASN A 51 4.63 -7.18 -8.42
CA ASN A 51 6.02 -6.92 -8.76
C ASN A 51 6.22 -5.57 -9.46
N ILE A 52 5.61 -4.49 -8.96
CA ILE A 52 6.04 -3.15 -9.36
C ILE A 52 7.37 -2.88 -8.68
N VAL A 53 8.43 -2.84 -9.48
CA VAL A 53 9.81 -2.78 -8.97
C VAL A 53 10.26 -1.33 -8.91
N PHE A 54 10.85 -0.93 -7.80
CA PHE A 54 11.51 0.37 -7.59
C PHE A 54 12.98 0.10 -7.33
N LYS A 55 13.86 0.81 -8.05
CA LYS A 55 15.31 0.69 -7.94
C LYS A 55 15.87 1.88 -7.17
N ILE A 56 16.69 1.59 -6.17
CA ILE A 56 17.33 2.58 -5.32
C ILE A 56 18.82 2.25 -5.25
N ASP A 57 19.63 3.14 -5.81
CA ASP A 57 21.11 3.09 -5.86
C ASP A 57 21.78 3.97 -4.79
N LYS A 58 21.00 4.49 -3.84
CA LYS A 58 21.47 5.31 -2.71
C LYS A 58 21.07 4.66 -1.40
N LYS A 59 21.73 5.10 -0.31
CA LYS A 59 21.45 4.62 1.03
C LYS A 59 20.01 4.98 1.45
N ILE A 60 19.27 3.98 1.93
CA ILE A 60 17.97 4.17 2.57
C ILE A 60 18.17 4.60 4.03
N SER A 61 17.36 5.56 4.49
CA SER A 61 17.43 6.08 5.88
C SER A 61 17.25 4.97 6.92
N GLY A 62 18.09 4.97 7.96
CA GLY A 62 18.07 3.96 9.01
C GLY A 62 18.50 2.55 8.57
N GLY A 63 18.84 2.36 7.29
CA GLY A 63 19.26 1.08 6.74
C GLY A 63 20.61 0.62 7.29
N ASN A 64 20.65 -0.64 7.72
CA ASN A 64 21.88 -1.36 8.05
C ASN A 64 21.89 -2.72 7.33
N PRO A 65 23.07 -3.21 6.90
CA PRO A 65 24.40 -2.63 7.07
C PRO A 65 24.66 -1.43 6.14
N ASN A 66 25.72 -0.67 6.44
CA ASN A 66 26.05 0.58 5.73
C ASN A 66 26.66 0.40 4.33
N ASN A 67 27.07 -0.83 3.97
CA ASN A 67 27.69 -1.20 2.71
C ASN A 67 26.69 -1.77 1.69
N MET A 68 25.42 -1.38 1.80
CA MET A 68 24.41 -1.73 0.81
C MET A 68 24.66 -0.93 -0.47
N GLU A 69 24.79 -1.63 -1.58
CA GLU A 69 25.10 -1.04 -2.89
C GLU A 69 23.83 -0.62 -3.63
N GLU A 70 22.80 -1.47 -3.54
CA GLU A 70 21.52 -1.26 -4.21
C GLU A 70 20.37 -1.91 -3.44
N TYR A 71 19.18 -1.36 -3.66
CA TYR A 71 17.93 -1.92 -3.18
C TYR A 71 16.93 -2.05 -4.33
N SER A 72 16.18 -3.15 -4.31
CA SER A 72 14.96 -3.32 -5.08
C SER A 72 13.78 -3.41 -4.13
N ILE A 73 12.79 -2.54 -4.32
CA ILE A 73 11.52 -2.61 -3.61
C ILE A 73 10.47 -3.13 -4.58
N PHE A 74 9.76 -4.18 -4.18
CA PHE A 74 8.69 -4.80 -4.95
C PHE A 74 7.37 -4.49 -4.25
N LEU A 75 6.45 -3.86 -4.98
CA LEU A 75 5.11 -3.55 -4.51
C LEU A 75 4.09 -4.47 -5.17
N ASP A 76 3.33 -5.18 -4.34
CA ASP A 76 2.13 -5.91 -4.72
C ASP A 76 0.91 -5.18 -4.17
N ASN A 77 -0.10 -4.98 -5.00
CA ASN A 77 -1.36 -4.40 -4.59
C ASN A 77 -2.56 -5.04 -5.31
N ILE A 78 -3.46 -5.62 -4.51
CA ILE A 78 -4.68 -6.25 -4.96
C ILE A 78 -5.84 -5.58 -4.27
N ILE A 79 -6.82 -5.11 -5.05
CA ILE A 79 -8.08 -4.59 -4.54
C ILE A 79 -9.20 -5.22 -5.34
N ARG A 80 -10.15 -5.84 -4.64
CA ARG A 80 -11.43 -6.27 -5.21
C ARG A 80 -12.56 -5.60 -4.45
N THR A 81 -13.52 -5.03 -5.17
CA THR A 81 -14.67 -4.34 -4.56
C THR A 81 -15.99 -5.05 -4.82
N ASN A 82 -16.94 -4.88 -3.90
CA ASN A 82 -18.31 -5.29 -4.14
C ASN A 82 -18.97 -4.39 -5.21
N LYS A 83 -19.96 -4.91 -5.95
CA LYS A 83 -20.61 -4.17 -7.04
C LYS A 83 -21.42 -2.97 -6.56
N SER A 84 -22.01 -3.04 -5.35
CA SER A 84 -22.93 -2.02 -4.85
C SER A 84 -22.23 -0.76 -4.32
N LYS A 85 -20.97 -0.88 -3.88
CA LYS A 85 -20.12 0.22 -3.38
C LYS A 85 -20.87 1.16 -2.43
N ASN A 86 -21.63 0.59 -1.49
CA ASN A 86 -22.45 1.34 -0.54
C ASN A 86 -21.54 2.21 0.34
N LEU A 87 -21.80 3.52 0.39
CA LEU A 87 -20.99 4.50 1.12
C LEU A 87 -20.99 4.32 2.65
N ASN A 88 -21.96 3.57 3.18
CA ASN A 88 -22.05 3.28 4.60
C ASN A 88 -21.28 2.01 5.00
N ASN A 89 -20.72 1.27 4.03
CA ASN A 89 -19.99 0.03 4.28
C ASN A 89 -18.62 0.06 3.58
N ASP A 90 -17.67 -0.69 4.12
CA ASP A 90 -16.39 -0.89 3.44
C ASP A 90 -16.62 -1.80 2.23
N CYS A 91 -16.43 -1.24 1.04
CA CYS A 91 -16.70 -1.96 -0.20
C CYS A 91 -15.56 -2.89 -0.64
N ILE A 92 -14.39 -2.85 0.00
CA ILE A 92 -13.26 -3.71 -0.34
C ILE A 92 -13.54 -5.13 0.18
N LEU A 93 -13.61 -6.11 -0.71
CA LEU A 93 -13.83 -7.53 -0.40
C LEU A 93 -12.53 -8.31 -0.25
N GLU A 94 -11.51 -7.92 -1.02
CA GLU A 94 -10.19 -8.53 -1.01
C GLU A 94 -9.16 -7.41 -1.08
N TYR A 95 -8.14 -7.54 -0.26
CA TYR A 95 -7.11 -6.52 -0.11
C TYR A 95 -5.78 -7.20 0.15
N LEU A 96 -4.78 -6.85 -0.64
CA LEU A 96 -3.38 -7.15 -0.38
C LEU A 96 -2.57 -5.90 -0.68
N PHE A 97 -1.66 -5.57 0.22
CA PHE A 97 -0.64 -4.57 -0.02
C PHE A 97 0.65 -5.05 0.61
N GLU A 98 1.64 -5.40 -0.21
CA GLU A 98 2.89 -5.98 0.26
C GLU A 98 4.07 -5.22 -0.35
N ILE A 99 5.01 -4.82 0.51
CA ILE A 99 6.27 -4.19 0.15
C ILE A 99 7.38 -5.17 0.53
N ASN A 100 7.99 -5.79 -0.48
CA ASN A 100 9.17 -6.61 -0.31
C ASN A 100 10.41 -5.79 -0.67
N ILE A 101 11.41 -5.78 0.19
CA ILE A 101 12.65 -5.03 0.01
C ILE A 101 13.78 -6.04 -0.06
N GLU A 102 14.56 -5.97 -1.12
CA GLU A 102 15.78 -6.71 -1.30
C GLU A 102 16.95 -5.73 -1.37
N GLY A 103 17.89 -5.83 -0.45
CA GLY A 103 19.16 -5.10 -0.48
C GLY A 103 20.31 -6.04 -0.79
N HIS A 104 21.34 -5.53 -1.47
CA HIS A 104 22.52 -6.29 -1.82
C HIS A 104 23.77 -5.69 -1.16
N THR A 105 24.53 -6.56 -0.50
CA THR A 105 25.91 -6.31 -0.11
C THR A 105 26.81 -7.25 -0.92
N PRO A 106 28.13 -7.02 -1.00
CA PRO A 106 29.05 -7.94 -1.68
C PRO A 106 28.98 -9.39 -1.18
N GLU A 107 28.59 -9.60 0.07
CA GLU A 107 28.63 -10.91 0.74
C GLU A 107 27.27 -11.61 0.75
N LYS A 108 26.17 -10.85 0.80
CA LYS A 108 24.82 -11.42 0.98
C LYS A 108 23.71 -10.51 0.50
N LYS A 109 22.60 -11.18 0.15
CA LYS A 109 21.30 -10.56 -0.07
C LYS A 109 20.57 -10.43 1.27
N LEU A 110 19.95 -9.28 1.47
CA LEU A 110 19.19 -8.95 2.67
C LEU A 110 17.75 -8.68 2.28
N LYS A 111 16.82 -9.14 3.12
CA LYS A 111 15.39 -9.10 2.84
C LYS A 111 14.63 -8.45 3.98
N SER A 112 13.66 -7.63 3.63
CA SER A 112 12.69 -7.03 4.55
C SER A 112 11.32 -7.03 3.89
N CYS A 113 10.25 -7.10 4.69
CA CYS A 113 8.90 -7.21 4.19
C CYS A 113 7.96 -6.42 5.10
N TRP A 114 7.02 -5.70 4.48
CA TRP A 114 5.91 -5.05 5.15
C TRP A 114 4.62 -5.43 4.44
N HIS A 115 3.60 -5.79 5.20
CA HIS A 115 2.28 -6.09 4.66
C HIS A 115 1.22 -5.24 5.36
N LEU A 116 0.34 -4.67 4.56
CA LEU A 116 -0.89 -4.01 4.98
C LEU A 116 -2.03 -4.91 4.54
N ASP A 117 -2.74 -5.48 5.51
CA ASP A 117 -3.81 -6.44 5.27
C ASP A 117 -5.13 -5.96 5.85
N LYS A 118 -6.22 -6.49 5.26
CA LYS A 118 -7.57 -6.32 5.76
C LYS A 118 -7.96 -7.54 6.61
N HIS A 119 -8.47 -7.31 7.81
CA HIS A 119 -9.16 -8.37 8.54
C HIS A 119 -10.49 -8.70 7.85
N ILE A 120 -10.63 -9.94 7.37
CA ILE A 120 -11.87 -10.44 6.80
C ILE A 120 -12.50 -11.38 7.82
N GLU A 121 -13.58 -10.93 8.46
CA GLU A 121 -14.39 -11.78 9.33
C GLU A 121 -15.24 -12.72 8.46
N SER A 122 -14.69 -13.85 8.02
CA SER A 122 -15.50 -14.87 7.34
C SER A 122 -16.27 -15.72 8.37
N LYS A 123 -17.61 -15.72 8.27
CA LYS A 123 -18.41 -16.78 8.89
C LYS A 123 -18.02 -18.11 8.26
N GLY A 124 -17.22 -18.92 8.98
CA GLY A 124 -16.77 -20.23 8.53
C GLY A 124 -15.29 -20.32 8.14
N SER A 125 -14.49 -19.25 8.25
CA SER A 125 -13.04 -19.42 8.30
C SER A 125 -12.65 -20.00 9.66
N ASN A 126 -11.68 -20.92 9.67
CA ASN A 126 -11.06 -21.41 10.91
C ASN A 126 -10.28 -20.32 11.67
N ASP A 127 -10.23 -19.10 11.13
CA ASP A 127 -9.77 -17.90 11.82
C ASP A 127 -10.83 -17.53 12.87
N GLY A 128 -10.78 -18.22 14.01
CA GLY A 128 -11.62 -17.93 15.17
C GLY A 128 -11.41 -16.50 15.70
N THR A 129 -12.09 -16.17 16.80
CA THR A 129 -11.92 -14.88 17.50
C THR A 129 -10.43 -14.55 17.64
N PRO A 130 -9.96 -13.38 17.17
CA PRO A 130 -8.55 -13.02 17.22
C PRO A 130 -8.01 -13.15 18.65
N LYS A 131 -6.89 -13.89 18.81
CA LYS A 131 -6.22 -14.04 20.13
C LYS A 131 -5.65 -12.73 20.66
N PHE A 132 -5.35 -11.80 19.76
CA PHE A 132 -4.78 -10.49 20.04
C PHE A 132 -5.53 -9.43 19.25
N THR A 133 -5.32 -8.17 19.62
CA THR A 133 -5.83 -6.99 18.94
C THR A 133 -5.71 -7.09 17.42
N HIS A 134 -6.82 -6.92 16.71
CA HIS A 134 -6.88 -7.08 15.26
C HIS A 134 -7.65 -5.93 14.60
N PRO A 135 -6.96 -4.87 14.17
CA PRO A 135 -7.60 -3.77 13.44
C PRO A 135 -8.16 -4.26 12.10
N SER A 136 -9.21 -3.61 11.60
CA SER A 136 -9.79 -3.92 10.28
C SER A 136 -8.78 -3.75 9.14
N TYR A 137 -7.90 -2.76 9.25
CA TYR A 137 -6.73 -2.59 8.38
C TYR A 137 -5.50 -2.42 9.25
N HIS A 138 -4.46 -3.20 8.98
CA HIS A 138 -3.28 -3.21 9.83
C HIS A 138 -2.00 -3.36 9.01
N PHE A 139 -1.01 -2.54 9.35
CA PHE A 139 0.33 -2.61 8.81
C PHE A 139 1.20 -3.39 9.79
N GLN A 140 1.98 -4.31 9.28
CA GLN A 140 2.82 -5.18 10.08
C GLN A 140 4.14 -5.43 9.35
N PHE A 141 5.23 -5.49 10.14
CA PHE A 141 6.52 -5.96 9.64
C PHE A 141 6.54 -7.48 9.59
N GLY A 142 7.05 -8.00 8.48
CA GLY A 142 7.10 -9.42 8.20
C GLY A 142 6.08 -9.85 7.16
N GLY A 143 5.99 -11.16 6.95
CA GLY A 143 5.24 -11.75 5.84
C GLY A 143 5.97 -12.98 5.31
N ASN A 144 5.36 -13.64 4.32
CA ASN A 144 5.87 -14.89 3.74
C ASN A 144 7.31 -14.73 3.19
N PHE A 145 7.67 -13.51 2.77
CA PHE A 145 8.97 -13.19 2.20
C PHE A 145 10.15 -13.39 3.17
N ILE A 146 9.91 -13.28 4.49
CA ILE A 146 10.93 -13.44 5.53
C ILE A 146 10.83 -14.76 6.30
N GLU A 147 9.77 -15.56 6.10
CA GLU A 147 9.51 -16.78 6.87
C GLU A 147 10.65 -17.80 6.73
N ASN A 148 11.21 -17.90 5.52
CA ASN A 148 12.27 -18.85 5.15
C ASN A 148 13.69 -18.25 5.21
N CYS A 149 13.86 -17.03 5.72
CA CYS A 149 15.18 -16.43 5.84
C CYS A 149 15.92 -16.96 7.07
N ASP A 150 17.25 -17.15 6.95
CA ASP A 150 18.11 -17.39 8.11
C ASP A 150 18.06 -16.16 9.03
N LYS A 151 17.71 -16.40 10.29
CA LYS A 151 17.41 -15.35 11.29
C LYS A 151 18.65 -15.00 12.11
N GLY A 152 19.74 -15.76 11.97
CA GLY A 152 20.94 -15.60 12.80
C GLY A 152 20.59 -15.63 14.29
N GLU A 153 21.08 -14.65 15.04
CA GLU A 153 20.80 -14.51 16.48
C GLU A 153 19.49 -13.75 16.80
N LEU A 154 18.74 -13.30 15.77
CA LEU A 154 17.54 -12.50 15.97
C LEU A 154 16.32 -13.37 16.27
N GLY A 155 15.72 -13.16 17.43
CA GLY A 155 14.37 -13.65 17.71
C GLY A 155 13.33 -12.87 16.89
N ILE A 156 12.80 -13.47 15.83
CA ILE A 156 11.68 -12.90 15.08
C ILE A 156 10.38 -13.23 15.83
N LEU A 157 9.86 -12.25 16.57
CA LEU A 157 8.52 -12.30 17.13
C LEU A 157 7.49 -11.92 16.06
N SER A 158 6.24 -12.38 16.22
CA SER A 158 5.13 -11.82 15.46
C SER A 158 5.05 -10.33 15.74
N SER A 159 5.21 -9.51 14.70
CA SER A 159 5.19 -8.06 14.86
C SER A 159 3.78 -7.59 15.22
N PRO A 160 3.64 -6.59 16.10
CA PRO A 160 2.33 -6.00 16.39
C PRO A 160 1.65 -5.52 15.11
N ARG A 161 0.32 -5.69 15.05
CA ARG A 161 -0.53 -5.18 13.98
C ARG A 161 -0.86 -3.72 14.28
N ILE A 162 -0.25 -2.81 13.54
CA ILE A 162 -0.42 -1.37 13.74
C ILE A 162 -1.62 -0.92 12.89
N PRO A 163 -2.67 -0.33 13.48
CA PRO A 163 -3.74 0.32 12.72
C PRO A 163 -3.19 1.27 11.65
N HIS A 164 -3.59 1.06 10.41
CA HIS A 164 -3.17 1.91 9.30
C HIS A 164 -4.28 1.98 8.25
N PRO A 165 -4.53 3.15 7.63
CA PRO A 165 -5.52 3.25 6.57
C PRO A 165 -5.09 2.43 5.33
N PRO A 166 -6.03 1.87 4.55
CA PRO A 166 -5.70 1.15 3.32
C PRO A 166 -5.01 2.06 2.31
N MET A 167 -4.15 1.47 1.48
CA MET A 167 -3.47 2.11 0.36
C MET A 167 -3.78 1.37 -0.95
N ASP A 168 -4.13 2.13 -1.99
CA ASP A 168 -4.14 1.66 -3.37
C ASP A 168 -2.76 1.87 -4.01
N ILE A 169 -2.66 1.61 -5.31
CA ILE A 169 -1.41 1.76 -6.05
C ILE A 169 -0.81 3.18 -5.95
N PHE A 170 -1.65 4.22 -5.92
CA PHE A 170 -1.17 5.60 -5.87
C PHE A 170 -0.64 5.96 -4.49
N LEU A 171 -1.38 5.60 -3.44
CA LEU A 171 -0.95 5.82 -2.06
C LEU A 171 0.27 4.96 -1.70
N GLY A 172 0.33 3.73 -2.21
CA GLY A 172 1.47 2.84 -2.08
C GLY A 172 2.73 3.38 -2.72
N PHE A 173 2.61 3.83 -3.95
CA PHE A 173 3.71 4.48 -4.65
C PHE A 173 4.16 5.75 -3.90
N ASN A 174 3.22 6.59 -3.46
CA ASN A 174 3.52 7.79 -2.68
C ASN A 174 4.22 7.46 -1.35
N PHE A 175 3.80 6.39 -0.68
CA PHE A 175 4.44 5.87 0.51
C PHE A 175 5.88 5.46 0.22
N ILE A 176 6.13 4.70 -0.85
CA ILE A 176 7.48 4.26 -1.22
C ILE A 176 8.38 5.46 -1.53
N VAL A 177 7.91 6.41 -2.34
CA VAL A 177 8.65 7.62 -2.70
C VAL A 177 9.03 8.44 -1.47
N ASN A 178 8.11 8.68 -0.54
CA ASN A 178 8.39 9.51 0.63
C ASN A 178 9.26 8.81 1.69
N ASN A 179 9.28 7.47 1.74
CA ASN A 179 9.99 6.74 2.79
C ASN A 179 11.34 6.15 2.35
N PHE A 180 11.51 5.83 1.07
CA PHE A 180 12.72 5.14 0.58
C PHE A 180 13.58 5.97 -0.38
N TYR A 181 13.01 6.99 -1.03
CA TYR A 181 13.78 7.91 -1.86
C TYR A 181 14.10 9.20 -1.10
N SER A 182 15.39 9.40 -0.81
CA SER A 182 15.89 10.63 -0.19
C SER A 182 15.65 11.85 -1.10
N LYS A 183 14.96 12.86 -0.58
CA LYS A 183 14.74 14.17 -1.26
C LYS A 183 16.04 14.89 -1.61
N LYS A 184 17.14 14.55 -0.93
CA LYS A 184 18.48 15.12 -1.16
C LYS A 184 19.17 14.46 -2.35
N ASP A 185 19.02 13.15 -2.48
CA ASP A 185 19.77 12.35 -3.45
C ASP A 185 18.99 12.11 -4.76
N TYR A 186 17.66 12.23 -4.70
CA TYR A 186 16.75 12.02 -5.82
C TYR A 186 15.94 13.28 -6.12
N GLU A 187 16.42 14.07 -7.08
CA GLU A 187 15.77 15.32 -7.49
C GLU A 187 14.31 15.12 -7.95
N PHE A 188 14.02 13.97 -8.57
CA PHE A 188 12.66 13.64 -9.04
C PHE A 188 11.63 13.66 -7.91
N VAL A 189 12.02 13.39 -6.66
CA VAL A 189 11.11 13.32 -5.52
C VAL A 189 10.45 14.68 -5.31
N ASN A 190 11.23 15.76 -5.22
CA ASN A 190 10.67 17.10 -5.00
C ASN A 190 9.82 17.52 -6.21
N LYS A 191 10.32 17.29 -7.44
CA LYS A 191 9.60 17.63 -8.67
C LYS A 191 8.25 16.91 -8.80
N LEU A 192 8.19 15.63 -8.43
CA LEU A 192 6.96 14.85 -8.47
C LEU A 192 5.97 15.31 -7.41
N LEU A 193 6.42 15.53 -6.17
CA LEU A 193 5.56 15.96 -5.06
C LEU A 193 4.98 17.37 -5.28
N GLU A 194 5.66 18.19 -6.07
CA GLU A 194 5.20 19.52 -6.49
C GLU A 194 4.33 19.51 -7.76
N ASP A 195 4.27 18.41 -8.52
CA ASP A 195 3.44 18.32 -9.73
C ASP A 195 1.96 18.27 -9.34
N TYR A 196 1.21 19.32 -9.72
CA TYR A 196 -0.22 19.42 -9.43
C TYR A 196 -1.01 18.19 -9.89
N ARG A 197 -0.66 17.57 -11.03
CA ARG A 197 -1.35 16.38 -11.54
C ARG A 197 -1.14 15.19 -10.61
N TYR A 198 0.06 15.05 -10.04
CA TYR A 198 0.37 14.02 -9.06
C TYR A 198 -0.40 14.26 -7.76
N GLN A 199 -0.40 15.49 -7.24
CA GLN A 199 -1.14 15.86 -6.03
C GLN A 199 -2.64 15.55 -6.16
N GLU A 200 -3.22 15.84 -7.32
CA GLU A 200 -4.62 15.56 -7.62
C GLU A 200 -4.94 14.04 -7.63
N ILE A 201 -4.05 13.21 -8.17
CA ILE A 201 -4.19 11.74 -8.10
C ILE A 201 -4.17 11.27 -6.65
N ILE A 202 -3.21 11.75 -5.85
CA ILE A 202 -3.09 11.39 -4.43
C ILE A 202 -4.31 11.85 -3.65
N LYS A 203 -4.80 13.06 -3.87
CA LYS A 203 -6.00 13.58 -3.21
C LYS A 203 -7.22 12.72 -3.49
N ARG A 204 -7.45 12.32 -4.75
CA ARG A 204 -8.55 11.40 -5.10
C ARG A 204 -8.41 10.03 -4.44
N ALA A 205 -7.18 9.51 -4.32
CA ALA A 205 -6.93 8.26 -3.61
C ALA A 205 -7.18 8.39 -2.10
N GLN A 206 -6.79 9.50 -1.48
CA GLN A 206 -7.10 9.81 -0.08
C GLN A 206 -8.61 9.97 0.15
N GLU A 207 -9.31 10.65 -0.75
CA GLU A 207 -10.78 10.77 -0.71
C GLU A 207 -11.47 9.41 -0.80
N ARG A 208 -10.91 8.49 -1.58
CA ARG A 208 -11.40 7.11 -1.75
C ARG A 208 -11.19 6.26 -0.50
N LEU A 209 -10.02 6.32 0.12
CA LEU A 209 -9.58 5.34 1.13
C LEU A 209 -9.37 5.92 2.52
N TRP A 210 -8.70 7.07 2.62
CA TRP A 210 -8.28 7.63 3.91
C TRP A 210 -9.37 8.44 4.58
N ILE A 211 -10.11 9.26 3.83
CA ILE A 211 -11.24 10.03 4.37
C ILE A 211 -12.26 9.12 5.08
N PRO A 212 -12.79 8.04 4.45
CA PRO A 212 -13.74 7.18 5.15
C PRO A 212 -13.11 6.44 6.35
N TYR A 213 -11.82 6.07 6.27
CA TYR A 213 -11.10 5.47 7.40
C TYR A 213 -10.98 6.44 8.59
N PHE A 214 -10.48 7.66 8.38
CA PHE A 214 -10.26 8.63 9.45
C PHE A 214 -11.57 9.22 10.01
N LYS A 215 -12.64 9.24 9.21
CA LYS A 215 -13.97 9.60 9.70
C LYS A 215 -14.45 8.70 10.83
N ALA A 216 -13.90 7.51 11.02
CA ALA A 216 -14.24 6.66 12.16
C ALA A 216 -14.01 7.30 13.54
N PHE A 217 -13.15 8.33 13.63
CA PHE A 217 -12.91 9.10 14.86
C PHE A 217 -13.88 10.27 15.06
N ASP A 218 -14.72 10.57 14.06
CA ASP A 218 -15.74 11.62 14.13
C ASP A 218 -17.00 11.08 14.82
N SER A 219 -17.53 11.82 15.81
CA SER A 219 -18.74 11.45 16.54
C SER A 219 -20.00 11.41 15.66
N SER A 220 -19.98 12.09 14.51
CA SER A 220 -21.05 12.10 13.51
C SER A 220 -20.96 10.94 12.52
N ASN A 221 -19.96 10.06 12.63
CA ASN A 221 -19.75 8.97 11.69
C ASN A 221 -20.90 7.94 11.72
N THR A 222 -21.50 7.72 10.55
CA THR A 222 -22.59 6.76 10.36
C THR A 222 -22.15 5.49 9.63
N HIS A 223 -20.84 5.30 9.41
CA HIS A 223 -20.32 4.16 8.67
C HIS A 223 -20.38 2.87 9.51
N ASN A 224 -20.79 1.75 8.91
CA ASN A 224 -21.02 0.48 9.60
C ASN A 224 -19.73 -0.29 9.90
N ASP A 225 -18.73 -0.20 9.02
CA ASP A 225 -17.46 -0.93 9.17
C ASP A 225 -16.32 -0.08 9.74
N PHE A 226 -16.11 1.15 9.26
CA PHE A 226 -15.17 2.12 9.83
C PHE A 226 -15.71 2.73 11.12
N LYS A 227 -15.66 1.96 12.20
CA LYS A 227 -15.91 2.40 13.57
C LYS A 227 -14.62 2.38 14.36
N ILE A 228 -14.48 3.26 15.35
CA ILE A 228 -13.23 3.43 16.11
C ILE A 228 -12.76 2.12 16.75
N GLU A 229 -13.68 1.32 17.30
CA GLU A 229 -13.38 0.03 17.93
C GLU A 229 -12.89 -1.03 16.93
N LYS A 230 -13.22 -0.88 15.65
CA LYS A 230 -12.81 -1.78 14.57
C LYS A 230 -11.50 -1.34 13.93
N ILE A 231 -11.33 -0.03 13.68
CA ILE A 231 -10.13 0.49 13.03
C ILE A 231 -8.97 0.72 14.00
N PHE A 232 -9.26 1.02 15.27
CA PHE A 232 -8.28 1.27 16.33
C PHE A 232 -8.75 0.59 17.63
N PRO A 233 -8.76 -0.76 17.69
CA PRO A 233 -9.24 -1.54 18.84
C PRO A 233 -8.51 -1.29 20.18
N LEU A 234 -7.41 -0.52 20.19
CA LEU A 234 -6.74 -0.06 21.41
C LEU A 234 -7.34 1.24 21.98
N TYR A 235 -8.28 1.86 21.26
CA TYR A 235 -8.97 3.07 21.72
C TYR A 235 -9.95 2.70 22.84
N ILE A 236 -9.87 3.41 23.97
CA ILE A 236 -10.81 3.28 25.08
C ILE A 236 -11.59 4.60 25.17
N LEU A 237 -12.92 4.51 25.21
CA LEU A 237 -13.84 5.63 25.39
C LEU A 237 -13.96 6.04 26.85
#